data_AF-A0A3B9HMV6-F1
#
_entry.id   AF-A0A3B9HMV6-F1
#
_cell.length_a   1.000
_cell.length_b   1.000
_cell.length_c   1.000
_cell.angle_alpha   90.00
_cell.angle_beta   90.00
_cell.angle_gamma   90.00
#
_symmetry.space_group_name_H-M   'P 1'
#
loop_
_entity.id
_entity.type
_entity.pdbx_description
1 polymer ?
#
loop_
_entity_poly.entity_id
_entity_poly.type
_entity_poly.pdbx_seq_one_letter_code
_entity_poly.pdbx_strand_id
1 'polypeptide(L)'
;YNAEVGKVMESELKAIGLLTDADIKNQDPSWPAYKKYFMHGTGHFLGLDVHDIGNHYEPVPVGAVMTCEPGIYIREEGIGIRIENDVMITENGLYDFMRDFPREVEEIEDIMNSRN
;
A
#
# COMPACT_ATOMS: atom_id res chain seq x y z
N TYR A 1 10.51 -5.64 -0.65
CA TYR A 1 9.14 -5.54 -1.20
C TYR A 1 8.84 -4.17 -1.81
N ASN A 2 9.23 -3.03 -1.21
CA ASN A 2 8.92 -1.69 -1.72
C ASN A 2 9.23 -1.46 -3.22
N ALA A 3 10.33 -2.00 -3.75
CA ALA A 3 10.65 -1.90 -5.18
C ALA A 3 9.64 -2.62 -6.09
N GLU A 4 9.12 -3.79 -5.67
CA GLU A 4 8.10 -4.51 -6.43
C GLU A 4 6.74 -3.80 -6.35
N VAL A 5 6.40 -3.25 -5.18
CA VAL A 5 5.20 -2.41 -5.02
C VAL A 5 5.28 -1.18 -5.93
N GLY A 6 6.45 -0.56 -6.05
CA GLY A 6 6.67 0.55 -6.97
C GLY A 6 6.35 0.19 -8.43
N LYS A 7 6.76 -1.00 -8.90
CA LYS A 7 6.45 -1.47 -10.26
C LYS A 7 4.95 -1.70 -10.46
N VAL A 8 4.28 -2.29 -9.47
CA VAL A 8 2.82 -2.48 -9.51
C VAL A 8 2.14 -1.11 -9.55
N MET A 9 2.54 -0.19 -8.67
CA MET A 9 1.98 1.16 -8.61
C MET A 9 2.18 1.93 -9.93
N GLU A 10 3.35 1.86 -10.56
CA GLU A 10 3.58 2.45 -11.89
C GLU A 10 2.63 1.87 -12.94
N SER A 11 2.43 0.55 -12.95
CA SER A 11 1.50 -0.12 -13.86
C SER A 11 0.06 0.35 -13.64
N GLU A 12 -0.41 0.38 -12.40
CA GLU A 12 -1.77 0.81 -12.06
C GLU A 12 -2.00 2.29 -12.38
N LEU A 13 -1.08 3.18 -11.99
CA LEU A 13 -1.16 4.61 -12.29
C LEU A 13 -1.15 4.89 -13.80
N LYS A 14 -0.40 4.10 -14.58
CA LYS A 14 -0.44 4.17 -16.04
C LYS A 14 -1.79 3.70 -16.58
N ALA A 15 -2.33 2.59 -16.06
CA ALA A 15 -3.60 2.04 -16.51
C ALA A 15 -4.77 3.02 -16.30
N ILE A 16 -4.75 3.79 -15.21
CA ILE A 16 -5.75 4.83 -14.93
C ILE A 16 -5.41 6.22 -15.51
N GLY A 17 -4.32 6.33 -16.29
CA GLY A 17 -3.97 7.56 -17.02
C GLY A 17 -3.30 8.67 -16.20
N LEU A 18 -2.87 8.38 -14.97
CA LEU A 18 -2.14 9.32 -14.11
C LEU A 18 -0.65 9.40 -14.44
N LEU A 19 -0.10 8.38 -15.10
CA LEU A 19 1.26 8.34 -15.64
C LEU A 19 1.26 7.93 -17.12
N THR A 20 2.25 8.43 -17.85
CA THR A 20 2.52 8.04 -19.23
C THR A 20 3.80 7.20 -19.34
N ASP A 21 3.99 6.53 -20.49
CA ASP A 21 5.26 5.86 -20.80
C ASP A 21 6.46 6.81 -20.78
N ALA A 22 6.25 8.08 -21.13
CA ALA A 22 7.30 9.09 -21.09
C ALA A 22 7.70 9.44 -19.65
N ASP A 23 6.73 9.51 -18.72
CA ASP A 23 7.01 9.78 -17.30
C ASP A 23 7.87 8.66 -16.70
N ILE A 24 7.49 7.40 -16.95
CA ILE A 24 8.21 6.22 -16.45
C ILE A 24 9.60 6.10 -17.08
N LYS A 25 9.72 6.34 -18.41
CA LYS A 25 11.01 6.25 -19.10
C LYS A 25 12.02 7.31 -18.64
N ASN A 26 11.53 8.51 -18.28
CA ASN A 26 12.37 9.66 -17.93
C ASN A 26 12.43 9.92 -16.41
N GLN A 27 11.98 8.96 -15.60
CA GLN A 27 11.92 9.15 -14.14
C GLN A 27 13.29 9.27 -13.48
N ASP A 28 13.33 9.96 -12.35
CA ASP A 28 14.48 9.96 -11.44
C ASP A 28 14.55 8.60 -10.73
N PRO A 29 15.65 7.83 -10.84
CA PRO A 29 15.77 6.55 -10.14
C PRO A 29 15.66 6.65 -8.61
N SER A 30 15.98 7.82 -8.03
CA SER A 30 15.85 8.10 -6.60
C SER A 30 14.44 8.56 -6.21
N TRP A 31 13.67 9.07 -7.18
CA TRP A 31 12.29 9.49 -6.99
C TRP A 31 11.42 9.09 -8.21
N PRO A 32 11.07 7.79 -8.32
CA PRO A 32 10.32 7.28 -9.45
C PRO A 32 8.99 8.00 -9.67
N ALA A 33 8.45 7.97 -10.89
CA ALA A 33 7.27 8.74 -11.28
C ALA A 33 6.04 8.45 -10.40
N TYR A 34 5.88 7.19 -9.94
CA TYR A 34 4.78 6.83 -9.04
C TYR A 34 4.80 7.60 -7.71
N LYS A 35 5.98 8.07 -7.25
CA LYS A 35 6.13 8.82 -6.00
C LYS A 35 5.37 10.15 -6.01
N LYS A 36 4.98 10.65 -7.19
CA LYS A 36 4.05 11.78 -7.30
C LYS A 36 2.71 11.51 -6.59
N TYR A 37 2.20 10.28 -6.69
CA TYR A 37 0.89 9.88 -6.14
C TYR A 37 0.98 8.92 -4.95
N PHE A 38 2.14 8.26 -4.74
CA PHE A 38 2.39 7.33 -3.64
C PHE A 38 3.78 7.57 -3.03
N MET A 39 3.91 8.59 -2.19
CA MET A 39 5.19 9.11 -1.70
C MET A 39 5.79 8.37 -0.49
N HIS A 40 4.96 7.73 0.33
CA HIS A 40 5.41 7.04 1.55
C HIS A 40 5.88 5.60 1.28
N GLY A 41 6.28 4.87 2.33
CA GLY A 41 6.59 3.44 2.26
C GLY A 41 5.32 2.60 2.22
N THR A 42 5.43 1.33 1.82
CA THR A 42 4.26 0.42 1.75
C THR A 42 3.87 -0.17 3.10
N GLY A 43 4.66 0.06 4.15
CA GLY A 43 4.37 -0.42 5.48
C GLY A 43 5.53 -0.23 6.45
N HIS A 44 5.27 -0.51 7.71
CA HIS A 44 6.22 -0.47 8.82
C HIS A 44 5.97 -1.63 9.79
N PHE A 45 6.93 -1.89 10.68
CA PHE A 45 6.71 -2.82 11.79
C PHE A 45 5.65 -2.24 12.75
N LEU A 46 4.86 -3.14 13.33
CA LEU A 46 3.77 -2.81 14.24
C LEU A 46 3.84 -3.70 15.47
N GLY A 47 3.62 -3.14 16.65
CA GLY A 47 3.61 -3.90 17.89
C GLY A 47 3.18 -3.05 19.08
N LEU A 48 4.09 -2.83 20.04
CA LEU A 48 3.77 -1.97 21.19
C LEU A 48 3.64 -0.50 20.79
N ASP A 49 4.44 -0.09 19.81
CA ASP A 49 4.35 1.20 19.15
C ASP A 49 3.71 1.04 17.76
N VAL A 50 3.04 2.10 17.29
CA VAL A 50 2.43 2.11 15.95
C VAL A 50 3.51 1.94 14.86
N HIS A 51 4.61 2.67 14.99
CA HIS A 51 5.82 2.48 14.20
C HIS A 51 6.85 1.77 15.09
N ASP A 52 6.76 0.46 15.17
CA ASP A 52 7.60 -0.33 16.06
C ASP A 52 9.03 -0.51 15.50
N ILE A 53 9.94 -0.95 16.37
CA ILE A 53 11.33 -1.21 16.04
C ILE A 53 11.41 -2.43 15.12
N GLY A 54 12.15 -2.28 14.02
CA GLY A 54 12.56 -3.42 13.21
C GLY A 54 13.62 -3.04 12.19
N ASN A 55 14.34 -4.05 11.69
CA ASN A 55 15.41 -3.85 10.73
C ASN A 55 14.86 -3.92 9.29
N HIS A 56 14.84 -2.79 8.59
CA HIS A 56 14.36 -2.70 7.21
C HIS A 56 15.38 -3.20 6.15
N TYR A 57 16.60 -3.55 6.56
CA TYR A 57 17.66 -4.02 5.67
C TYR A 57 17.85 -5.54 5.70
N GLU A 58 17.18 -6.22 6.63
CA GLU A 58 17.19 -7.68 6.76
C GLU A 58 15.85 -8.27 6.30
N PRO A 59 15.80 -9.57 5.95
CA PRO A 59 14.54 -10.25 5.72
C PRO A 59 13.62 -10.14 6.94
N VAL A 60 12.33 -9.88 6.70
CA VAL A 60 11.32 -9.80 7.76
C VAL A 60 11.19 -11.18 8.42
N PRO A 61 11.39 -11.29 9.75
CA PRO A 61 11.38 -12.59 10.42
C PRO A 61 9.95 -13.13 10.58
N VAL A 62 9.84 -14.45 10.66
CA VAL A 62 8.59 -15.12 11.07
C VAL A 62 8.16 -14.61 12.44
N GLY A 63 6.86 -14.32 12.59
CA GLY A 63 6.26 -13.75 13.80
C GLY A 63 6.28 -12.22 13.85
N ALA A 64 7.00 -11.53 12.95
CA ALA A 64 6.90 -10.08 12.85
C ALA A 64 5.50 -9.66 12.38
N VAL A 65 5.00 -8.57 12.94
CA VAL A 65 3.76 -7.91 12.51
C VAL A 65 4.12 -6.61 11.78
N MET A 66 3.47 -6.37 10.66
CA MET A 66 3.69 -5.20 9.81
C MET A 66 2.38 -4.68 9.23
N THR A 67 2.36 -3.40 8.88
CA THR A 67 1.30 -2.82 8.04
C THR A 67 1.56 -3.11 6.56
N CYS A 68 0.49 -3.17 5.77
CA CYS A 68 0.51 -3.18 4.31
C CYS A 68 -0.47 -2.11 3.81
N GLU A 69 0.05 -0.96 3.39
CA GLU A 69 -0.71 0.30 3.31
C GLU A 69 -0.48 1.08 1.99
N PRO A 70 -0.69 0.48 0.80
CA PRO A 70 -0.61 1.23 -0.45
C PRO A 70 -1.65 2.34 -0.51
N GLY A 71 -1.29 3.49 -1.08
CA GLY A 71 -2.19 4.62 -1.24
C GLY A 71 -1.93 5.43 -2.50
N ILE A 72 -2.98 6.06 -3.03
CA ILE A 72 -2.94 6.97 -4.18
C ILE A 72 -3.57 8.30 -3.76
N TYR A 73 -2.83 9.39 -3.96
CA TYR A 73 -3.26 10.73 -3.58
C TYR A 73 -3.19 11.66 -4.81
N ILE A 74 -4.36 12.11 -5.29
CA ILE A 74 -4.53 12.97 -6.46
C ILE A 74 -4.93 14.36 -5.95
N ARG A 75 -3.93 15.23 -5.77
CA ARG A 75 -4.12 16.54 -5.14
C ARG A 75 -5.05 17.44 -5.94
N GLU A 76 -4.97 17.37 -7.25
CA GLU A 76 -5.73 18.19 -8.21
C GLU A 76 -7.23 17.89 -8.16
N GLU A 77 -7.60 16.66 -7.78
CA GLU A 77 -8.98 16.22 -7.63
C GLU A 77 -9.45 16.27 -6.16
N GLY A 78 -8.54 16.49 -5.21
CA GLY A 78 -8.83 16.43 -3.79
C GLY A 78 -9.14 15.01 -3.29
N ILE A 79 -8.66 13.98 -4.00
CA ILE A 79 -8.92 12.56 -3.70
C ILE A 79 -7.67 11.94 -3.09
N GLY A 80 -7.84 11.19 -2.01
CA GLY A 80 -6.80 10.39 -1.39
C GLY A 80 -7.39 9.10 -0.85
N ILE A 81 -6.87 7.96 -1.30
CA ILE A 81 -7.35 6.64 -0.90
C ILE A 81 -6.14 5.82 -0.44
N ARG A 82 -6.25 5.22 0.74
CA ARG A 82 -5.31 4.25 1.28
C ARG A 82 -6.12 3.13 1.92
N ILE A 83 -5.74 1.89 1.61
CA ILE A 83 -6.30 0.69 2.25
C ILE A 83 -5.13 0.03 2.98
N GLU A 84 -5.32 -0.28 4.25
CA GLU A 84 -4.26 -0.69 5.16
C GLU A 84 -4.71 -1.88 5.99
N ASN A 85 -3.94 -2.98 5.90
CA ASN A 85 -4.13 -4.17 6.71
C ASN A 85 -2.90 -4.45 7.58
N ASP A 86 -3.14 -5.02 8.76
CA ASP A 86 -2.12 -5.54 9.65
C ASP A 86 -1.88 -7.02 9.36
N VAL A 87 -0.63 -7.41 9.11
CA VAL A 87 -0.26 -8.77 8.75
C VAL A 87 0.88 -9.30 9.62
N MET A 88 0.78 -10.57 10.03
CA MET A 88 1.89 -11.29 10.67
C MET A 88 2.55 -12.22 9.67
N ILE A 89 3.88 -12.19 9.58
CA ILE A 89 4.64 -13.15 8.78
C ILE A 89 4.59 -14.53 9.46
N THR A 90 4.25 -15.56 8.69
CA THR A 90 4.26 -16.96 9.13
C THR A 90 5.33 -17.74 8.37
N GLU A 91 5.61 -18.99 8.76
CA GLU A 91 6.60 -19.82 8.07
C GLU A 91 6.31 -20.01 6.57
N ASN A 92 5.03 -20.01 6.17
CA ASN A 92 4.59 -20.34 4.81
C ASN A 92 3.65 -19.29 4.19
N GLY A 93 3.74 -18.03 4.63
CA GLY A 93 2.90 -16.95 4.12
C GLY A 93 2.66 -15.85 5.14
N LEU A 94 1.46 -15.28 5.15
CA LEU A 94 1.05 -14.26 6.09
C LEU A 94 -0.30 -14.59 6.73
N TYR A 95 -0.50 -14.11 7.95
CA TYR A 95 -1.78 -14.09 8.62
C TYR A 95 -2.29 -12.64 8.64
N ASP A 96 -3.41 -12.40 7.98
CA ASP A 96 -4.05 -11.08 7.92
C ASP A 96 -5.04 -10.93 9.09
N PHE A 97 -4.76 -9.97 9.98
CA PHE A 97 -5.61 -9.64 11.13
C PHE A 97 -6.88 -8.90 10.73
N MET A 98 -6.87 -8.28 9.55
CA MET A 98 -7.93 -7.43 9.01
C MET A 98 -8.71 -8.14 7.89
N ARG A 99 -8.53 -9.46 7.73
CA ARG A 99 -9.16 -10.25 6.65
C ARG A 99 -10.69 -10.20 6.59
N ASP A 100 -11.33 -9.90 7.73
CA ASP A 100 -12.79 -9.85 7.87
C ASP A 100 -13.32 -8.39 7.73
N PHE A 101 -12.43 -7.41 7.49
CA PHE A 101 -12.81 -6.03 7.24
C PHE A 101 -13.18 -5.84 5.75
N PRO A 102 -14.29 -5.13 5.44
CA PRO A 102 -14.70 -4.88 4.07
C PRO A 102 -13.67 -4.02 3.33
N ARG A 103 -13.33 -4.40 2.10
CA ARG A 103 -12.34 -3.69 1.27
C ARG A 103 -12.78 -3.52 -0.18
N GLU A 104 -13.62 -4.43 -0.67
CA GLU A 104 -14.15 -4.32 -2.03
C GLU A 104 -15.24 -3.25 -2.06
N VAL A 105 -15.37 -2.58 -3.20
CA VAL A 105 -16.30 -1.46 -3.37
C VAL A 105 -17.72 -1.89 -3.01
N GLU A 106 -18.15 -3.03 -3.51
CA GLU A 106 -19.49 -3.57 -3.29
C GLU A 106 -19.75 -3.88 -1.81
N GLU A 107 -18.77 -4.45 -1.10
CA GLU A 107 -18.90 -4.73 0.34
C GLU A 107 -19.10 -3.45 1.16
N ILE A 108 -18.32 -2.42 0.83
CA ILE A 108 -18.40 -1.11 1.50
C ILE A 108 -19.75 -0.45 1.20
N GLU A 109 -20.17 -0.42 -0.07
CA GLU A 109 -21.45 0.19 -0.48
C GLU A 109 -22.64 -0.54 0.15
N ASP A 110 -22.64 -1.88 0.18
CA ASP A 110 -23.70 -2.67 0.79
C ASP A 110 -23.81 -2.38 2.29
N ILE A 111 -22.69 -2.35 3.02
CA ILE A 111 -22.69 -2.04 4.46
C ILE A 111 -23.22 -0.62 4.71
N MET A 112 -22.79 0.36 3.91
CA MET A 112 -23.24 1.74 4.05
C MET A 112 -24.73 1.90 3.75
N ASN A 113 -25.24 1.19 2.76
CA ASN A 113 -26.66 1.22 2.40
C ASN A 113 -27.55 0.39 3.35
N SER A 114 -27.01 -0.64 4.01
CA SER A 114 -27.76 -1.52 4.92
C SER A 114 -28.27 -0.85 6.21
N ARG A 115 -27.76 0.35 6.52
CA ARG A 115 -28.09 1.11 7.73
C ARG A 115 -29.08 2.27 7.49
N ASN A 116 -29.66 2.35 6.29
CA ASN A 116 -30.71 3.29 5.91
C ASN A 116 -32.11 2.66 6.02
#